data_AF-A0A922J4W1-F1
#
_entry.id   AF-A0A922J4W1-F1
#
_cell.length_a   1.000
_cell.length_b   1.000
_cell.length_c   1.000
_cell.angle_alpha   90.00
_cell.angle_beta   90.00
_cell.angle_gamma   90.00
#
_symmetry.space_group_name_H-M   'P 1'
#
loop_
_entity.id
_entity.type
_entity.pdbx_description
1 polymer ?
#
loop_
_entity_poly.entity_id
_entity_poly.type
_entity_poly.pdbx_seq_one_letter_code
_entity_poly.pdbx_strand_id
1 'polypeptide(L)'
;METDEDMGTDDEMGLVELFGYDKLERELILRQNNFSSPSPLYDALNDDRDEMTPEEAYSYSEQVLKSDGFDVSDIPGVNCFHQIQPCNIDYDYDMYKRYSQLAIDEYNRRFKDDNAELEFVKILKAMGQAARGIRYYITFMAKDLGDGGEIKTYQAVVLDGLDYETADSFRLKPPEDEPDSGSHGRQWFWKKNLCNDETCCI
;
A
#
# COMPACT_ATOMS: atom_id res chain seq x y z
N MET A 1 15.37 -56.14 60.18
CA MET A 1 15.69 -55.49 58.89
C MET A 1 14.38 -54.93 58.41
N GLU A 2 13.98 -53.69 58.75
CA GLU A 2 14.60 -52.39 58.35
C GLU A 2 14.80 -52.35 56.82
N THR A 3 14.30 -51.41 56.02
CA THR A 3 13.64 -50.09 56.19
C THR A 3 13.03 -49.67 54.84
N ASP A 4 12.00 -48.80 54.87
CA ASP A 4 11.61 -47.64 54.02
C ASP A 4 12.25 -47.47 52.60
N GLU A 5 11.54 -47.08 51.53
CA GLU A 5 11.11 -45.70 51.13
C GLU A 5 10.06 -45.82 49.98
N ASP A 6 8.86 -45.25 50.08
CA ASP A 6 8.40 -43.94 49.55
C ASP A 6 8.53 -43.70 48.04
N MET A 7 7.39 -43.60 47.34
CA MET A 7 7.04 -42.43 46.52
C MET A 7 5.62 -42.59 45.96
N GLY A 8 4.72 -41.70 46.39
CA GLY A 8 3.46 -41.45 45.72
C GLY A 8 3.68 -41.04 44.26
N THR A 9 2.83 -41.53 43.37
CA THR A 9 2.71 -40.96 42.03
C THR A 9 1.43 -40.16 42.02
N ASP A 10 1.63 -38.85 42.08
CA ASP A 10 0.64 -37.81 41.93
C ASP A 10 -0.33 -38.10 40.79
N ASP A 11 -1.58 -37.76 41.07
CA ASP A 11 -2.71 -37.76 40.16
C ASP A 11 -2.37 -36.88 38.95
N GLU A 12 -2.08 -37.51 37.81
CA GLU A 12 -1.98 -36.82 36.52
C GLU A 12 -3.39 -36.39 36.09
N MET A 13 -3.86 -35.28 36.68
CA MET A 13 -5.06 -34.58 36.28
C MET A 13 -4.89 -34.16 34.81
N GLY A 14 -5.56 -34.87 33.91
CA GLY A 14 -5.52 -34.55 32.49
C GLY A 14 -5.90 -33.09 32.24
N LEU A 15 -5.26 -32.45 31.25
CA LEU A 15 -5.45 -31.04 30.89
C LEU A 15 -6.93 -30.61 30.68
N VAL A 16 -7.82 -31.58 30.49
CA VAL A 16 -9.27 -31.37 30.36
C VAL A 16 -9.92 -31.01 31.69
N GLU A 17 -9.49 -31.60 32.81
CA GLU A 17 -10.01 -31.28 34.16
C GLU A 17 -9.42 -29.97 34.70
N LEU A 18 -8.18 -29.61 34.32
CA LEU A 18 -7.51 -28.39 34.79
C LEU A 18 -8.13 -27.10 34.22
N PHE A 19 -8.77 -27.16 33.04
CA PHE A 19 -9.29 -25.96 32.37
C PHE A 19 -10.79 -25.97 32.03
N GLY A 20 -11.54 -27.04 32.34
CA GLY A 20 -13.01 -27.00 32.39
C GLY A 20 -13.72 -26.52 31.11
N TYR A 21 -13.21 -26.86 29.92
CA TYR A 21 -13.68 -26.30 28.64
C TYR A 21 -15.00 -26.88 28.09
N ASP A 22 -15.65 -27.85 28.75
CA ASP A 22 -16.76 -28.57 28.12
C ASP A 22 -18.12 -27.82 28.15
N LYS A 23 -18.26 -26.82 29.04
CA LYS A 23 -19.51 -26.03 29.15
C LYS A 23 -19.47 -24.72 28.38
N LEU A 24 -18.32 -24.05 28.32
CA LEU A 24 -18.18 -22.77 27.63
C LEU A 24 -18.16 -22.93 26.11
N GLU A 25 -17.49 -23.95 25.57
CA GLU A 25 -17.50 -24.17 24.12
C GLU A 25 -18.88 -24.59 23.60
N ARG A 26 -19.61 -25.43 24.34
CA ARG A 26 -21.00 -25.79 23.99
C ARG A 26 -21.94 -24.60 24.06
N GLU A 27 -21.82 -23.73 25.07
CA GLU A 27 -22.65 -22.51 25.14
C GLU A 27 -22.26 -21.47 24.10
N LEU A 28 -20.98 -21.36 23.73
CA LEU A 28 -20.52 -20.48 22.64
C LEU A 28 -21.04 -20.96 21.28
N ILE A 29 -20.96 -22.26 20.98
CA ILE A 29 -21.48 -22.86 19.74
C ILE A 29 -23.02 -22.72 19.67
N LEU A 30 -23.73 -22.87 20.78
CA LEU A 30 -25.19 -22.68 20.84
C LEU A 30 -25.61 -21.20 20.74
N ARG A 31 -24.82 -20.26 21.29
CA ARG A 31 -25.01 -18.81 21.06
C ARG A 31 -24.75 -18.42 19.61
N GLN A 32 -23.72 -19.01 18.98
CA GLN A 32 -23.39 -18.76 17.57
C GLN A 32 -24.55 -19.17 16.65
N ASN A 33 -25.25 -20.27 16.97
CA ASN A 33 -26.32 -20.82 16.13
C ASN A 33 -27.71 -20.20 16.37
N ASN A 34 -27.94 -19.45 17.45
CA ASN A 34 -29.24 -18.83 17.77
C ASN A 34 -29.37 -17.35 17.38
N PHE A 35 -28.38 -16.76 16.70
CA PHE A 35 -28.48 -15.40 16.14
C PHE A 35 -28.92 -15.36 14.67
N SER A 36 -29.27 -16.51 14.08
CA SER A 36 -29.74 -16.59 12.69
C SER A 36 -31.24 -16.24 12.59
N SER A 37 -31.53 -14.95 12.78
CA SER A 37 -32.60 -14.30 12.02
C SER A 37 -32.15 -12.86 11.81
N PRO A 38 -31.64 -12.52 10.61
CA PRO A 38 -31.26 -11.15 10.32
C PRO A 38 -32.54 -10.32 10.26
N SER A 39 -32.65 -9.34 11.16
CA SER A 39 -33.58 -8.25 10.93
C SER A 39 -33.06 -7.48 9.71
N PRO A 40 -33.88 -7.26 8.65
CA PRO A 40 -33.46 -6.50 7.46
C PRO A 40 -32.97 -5.08 7.79
N LEU A 41 -33.26 -4.60 8.99
CA LEU A 41 -32.87 -3.28 9.48
C LEU A 41 -31.45 -3.22 10.05
N TYR A 42 -30.86 -4.36 10.46
CA TYR A 42 -29.51 -4.39 11.04
C TYR A 42 -28.43 -4.55 9.95
N ASP A 43 -28.73 -5.33 8.91
CA ASP A 43 -27.87 -5.47 7.71
C ASP A 43 -27.80 -4.17 6.89
N ALA A 44 -28.83 -3.33 6.95
CA ALA A 44 -28.86 -2.03 6.26
C ALA A 44 -28.09 -0.92 7.01
N LEU A 45 -27.70 -1.14 8.27
CA LEU A 45 -27.02 -0.15 9.11
C LEU A 45 -25.54 -0.45 9.31
N ASN A 46 -25.12 -1.71 9.13
CA ASN A 46 -23.72 -2.11 9.08
C ASN A 46 -23.39 -2.52 7.64
N ASP A 47 -23.27 -1.53 6.76
CA ASP A 47 -22.60 -1.69 5.47
C ASP A 47 -21.08 -1.75 5.72
N ASP A 48 -20.66 -2.78 6.46
CA ASP A 48 -19.26 -3.13 6.74
C ASP A 48 -18.63 -3.72 5.47
N ARG A 49 -18.67 -2.95 4.37
CA ARG A 49 -18.20 -3.35 3.03
C ARG A 49 -16.68 -3.28 2.94
N ASP A 50 -15.97 -4.01 3.79
CA ASP A 50 -14.50 -4.11 3.71
C ASP A 50 -14.03 -4.69 2.36
N GLU A 51 -14.89 -5.46 1.68
CA GLU A 51 -14.62 -6.10 0.39
C GLU A 51 -15.16 -5.32 -0.81
N MET A 52 -14.33 -5.24 -1.84
CA MET A 52 -14.64 -4.62 -3.14
C MET A 52 -15.60 -5.50 -3.96
N THR A 53 -16.59 -4.90 -4.64
CA THR A 53 -17.38 -5.68 -5.62
C THR A 53 -16.54 -6.02 -6.85
N PRO A 54 -16.94 -7.04 -7.66
CA PRO A 54 -16.24 -7.35 -8.90
C PRO A 54 -16.13 -6.17 -9.87
N GLU A 55 -17.15 -5.31 -9.94
CA GLU A 55 -17.17 -4.13 -10.79
C GLU A 55 -16.22 -3.04 -10.29
N GLU A 56 -16.17 -2.82 -8.97
CA GLU A 56 -15.23 -1.91 -8.33
C GLU A 56 -13.79 -2.41 -8.53
N ALA A 57 -13.55 -3.72 -8.41
CA ALA A 57 -12.24 -4.35 -8.65
C ALA A 57 -11.80 -4.22 -10.11
N TYR A 58 -12.72 -4.44 -11.05
CA TYR A 58 -12.46 -4.21 -12.46
C TYR A 58 -12.11 -2.74 -12.72
N SER A 59 -12.93 -1.80 -12.22
CA SER A 59 -12.68 -0.36 -12.39
C SER A 59 -11.37 0.10 -11.75
N TYR A 60 -11.06 -0.38 -10.55
CA TYR A 60 -9.80 -0.11 -9.85
C TYR A 60 -8.60 -0.63 -10.66
N SER A 61 -8.66 -1.90 -11.08
CA SER A 61 -7.55 -2.52 -11.83
C SER A 61 -7.31 -1.81 -13.17
N GLU A 62 -8.35 -1.41 -13.89
CA GLU A 62 -8.19 -0.61 -15.11
C GLU A 62 -7.52 0.75 -14.85
N GLN A 63 -7.90 1.44 -13.77
CA GLN A 63 -7.28 2.72 -13.39
C GLN A 63 -5.81 2.57 -13.03
N VAL A 64 -5.47 1.53 -12.24
CA VAL A 64 -4.08 1.24 -11.88
C VAL A 64 -3.25 0.90 -13.12
N LEU A 65 -3.76 0.05 -14.01
CA LEU A 65 -3.05 -0.33 -15.24
C LEU A 65 -2.87 0.86 -16.19
N LYS A 66 -3.90 1.70 -16.36
CA LYS A 66 -3.84 2.84 -17.26
C LYS A 66 -2.91 3.95 -16.76
N SER A 67 -2.83 4.14 -15.45
CA SER A 67 -2.08 5.24 -14.85
C SER A 67 -0.73 4.82 -14.23
N ASP A 68 -0.42 3.53 -14.20
CA ASP A 68 0.61 2.92 -13.35
C ASP A 68 0.46 3.26 -11.86
N GLY A 69 -0.78 3.42 -11.39
CA GLY A 69 -1.11 3.76 -10.00
C GLY A 69 -0.98 5.24 -9.64
N PHE A 70 -0.65 6.12 -10.59
CA PHE A 70 -0.59 7.57 -10.35
C PHE A 70 -1.97 8.26 -10.39
N ASP A 71 -2.99 7.58 -10.91
CA ASP A 71 -4.36 8.08 -11.04
C ASP A 71 -5.36 6.98 -10.71
N VAL A 72 -5.79 6.96 -9.45
CA VAL A 72 -6.75 5.99 -8.93
C VAL A 72 -7.80 6.76 -8.14
N SER A 73 -9.07 6.47 -8.39
CA SER A 73 -10.18 7.06 -7.64
C SER A 73 -10.30 6.42 -6.26
N ASP A 74 -10.76 7.20 -5.28
CA ASP A 74 -11.19 6.67 -4.00
C ASP A 74 -12.41 5.77 -4.19
N ILE A 75 -12.47 4.66 -3.45
CA ILE A 75 -13.59 3.70 -3.47
C ILE A 75 -14.21 3.72 -2.08
N PRO A 76 -15.25 4.54 -1.86
CA PRO A 76 -15.80 4.75 -0.52
C PRO A 76 -16.30 3.46 0.11
N GLY A 77 -15.95 3.25 1.37
CA GLY A 77 -16.40 2.09 2.15
C GLY A 77 -15.55 0.84 1.98
N VAL A 78 -14.65 0.79 0.99
CA VAL A 78 -13.77 -0.36 0.75
C VAL A 78 -12.39 -0.14 1.39
N ASN A 79 -11.88 -1.16 2.09
CA ASN A 79 -10.57 -1.13 2.72
C ASN A 79 -9.77 -2.40 2.42
N CYS A 80 -9.39 -2.56 1.15
CA CYS A 80 -8.58 -3.69 0.71
C CYS A 80 -7.11 -3.46 1.09
N PHE A 81 -6.50 -4.46 1.75
CA PHE A 81 -5.07 -4.44 2.05
C PHE A 81 -4.24 -4.29 0.75
N HIS A 82 -3.21 -3.44 0.77
CA HIS A 82 -2.38 -3.06 -0.40
C HIS A 82 -3.09 -2.29 -1.54
N GLN A 83 -4.32 -1.80 -1.34
CA GLN A 83 -4.96 -0.91 -2.30
C GLN A 83 -4.17 0.41 -2.44
N ILE A 84 -4.07 0.91 -3.66
CA ILE A 84 -3.56 2.27 -3.94
C ILE A 84 -4.72 3.24 -3.74
N GLN A 85 -4.53 4.24 -2.89
CA GLN A 85 -5.57 5.22 -2.56
C GLN A 85 -5.05 6.65 -2.66
N PRO A 86 -5.91 7.63 -3.00
CA PRO A 86 -5.57 9.05 -2.95
C PRO A 86 -5.11 9.49 -1.57
N CYS A 87 -3.99 10.21 -1.52
CA CYS A 87 -3.55 10.88 -0.31
C CYS A 87 -4.06 12.32 -0.27
N ASN A 88 -4.45 12.79 0.92
CA ASN A 88 -4.68 14.21 1.14
C ASN A 88 -3.33 14.92 1.33
N ILE A 89 -2.85 15.57 0.26
CA ILE A 89 -1.56 16.28 0.27
C ILE A 89 -1.54 17.49 1.22
N ASP A 90 -2.68 18.05 1.58
CA ASP A 90 -2.75 19.20 2.49
C ASP A 90 -2.47 18.81 3.94
N TYR A 91 -2.66 17.52 4.28
CA TYR A 91 -2.40 17.01 5.63
C TYR A 91 -0.90 16.97 5.95
N ASP A 92 -0.07 16.60 4.97
CA ASP A 92 1.38 16.50 5.13
C ASP A 92 2.15 16.93 3.87
N TYR A 93 1.94 18.18 3.46
CA TYR A 93 2.55 18.73 2.24
C TYR A 93 4.08 18.68 2.28
N ASP A 94 4.68 18.92 3.46
CA ASP A 94 6.12 18.95 3.63
C ASP A 94 6.75 17.56 3.46
N MET A 95 6.08 16.48 3.88
CA MET A 95 6.51 15.11 3.60
C MET A 95 6.51 14.82 2.09
N TYR A 96 5.41 15.10 1.39
CA TYR A 96 5.36 14.87 -0.07
C TYR A 96 6.37 15.74 -0.83
N LYS A 97 6.69 16.92 -0.30
CA LYS A 97 7.68 17.83 -0.88
C LYS A 97 9.07 17.23 -0.70
N ARG A 98 9.38 16.71 0.49
CA ARG A 98 10.63 15.99 0.77
C ARG A 98 10.81 14.80 -0.18
N TYR A 99 9.77 13.99 -0.40
CA TYR A 99 9.83 12.86 -1.34
C TYR A 99 10.00 13.29 -2.80
N SER A 100 9.34 14.38 -3.22
CA SER A 100 9.53 14.93 -4.56
C SER A 100 10.97 15.42 -4.76
N GLN A 101 11.54 16.07 -3.74
CA GLN A 101 12.93 16.52 -3.74
C GLN A 101 13.90 15.34 -3.76
N LEU A 102 13.68 14.30 -2.95
CA LEU A 102 14.48 13.07 -2.98
C LEU A 102 14.54 12.47 -4.39
N ALA A 103 13.40 12.42 -5.08
CA ALA A 103 13.33 11.89 -6.44
C ALA A 103 14.06 12.79 -7.47
N ILE A 104 13.95 14.12 -7.32
CA ILE A 104 14.70 15.11 -8.12
C ILE A 104 16.21 15.00 -7.87
N ASP A 105 16.63 14.91 -6.61
CA ASP A 105 18.04 14.83 -6.23
C ASP A 105 18.67 13.56 -6.80
N GLU A 106 17.97 12.43 -6.74
CA GLU A 106 18.41 11.18 -7.34
C GLU A 106 18.51 11.28 -8.87
N TYR A 107 17.55 11.96 -9.52
CA TYR A 107 17.60 12.25 -10.96
C TYR A 107 18.81 13.11 -11.32
N ASN A 108 18.96 14.27 -10.68
CA ASN A 108 20.06 15.23 -10.90
C ASN A 108 21.42 14.58 -10.64
N ARG A 109 21.53 13.73 -9.61
CA ARG A 109 22.74 12.98 -9.29
C ARG A 109 23.13 12.00 -10.41
N ARG A 110 22.14 11.34 -11.03
CA ARG A 110 22.38 10.33 -12.09
C ARG A 110 22.68 10.94 -13.45
N PHE A 111 22.09 12.09 -13.77
CA PHE A 111 22.27 12.76 -15.07
C PHE A 111 23.10 14.04 -14.99
N LYS A 112 23.93 14.15 -13.96
CA LYS A 112 24.79 15.30 -13.71
C LYS A 112 25.64 15.68 -14.94
N ASP A 113 26.14 14.69 -15.66
CA ASP A 113 27.00 14.89 -16.84
C ASP A 113 26.21 15.29 -18.10
N ASP A 114 24.89 15.10 -18.11
CA ASP A 114 23.99 15.45 -19.23
C ASP A 114 23.41 16.86 -19.11
N ASN A 115 23.88 17.66 -18.14
CA ASN A 115 23.34 18.98 -17.80
C ASN A 115 21.82 18.95 -17.51
N ALA A 116 21.34 17.81 -17.01
CA ALA A 116 19.95 17.62 -16.63
C ALA A 116 19.81 17.98 -15.15
N GLU A 117 19.31 19.20 -14.89
CA GLU A 117 19.04 19.71 -13.55
C GLU A 117 17.59 20.12 -13.45
N LEU A 118 16.90 19.57 -12.46
CA LEU A 118 15.51 19.89 -12.15
C LEU A 118 15.42 20.66 -10.84
N GLU A 119 14.55 21.68 -10.82
CA GLU A 119 14.21 22.46 -9.63
C GLU A 119 12.73 22.24 -9.28
N PHE A 120 12.45 21.86 -8.02
CA PHE A 120 11.08 21.60 -7.57
C PHE A 120 10.19 22.85 -7.65
N VAL A 121 8.94 22.71 -8.11
CA VAL A 121 7.94 23.79 -8.15
C VAL A 121 6.80 23.54 -7.17
N LYS A 122 6.02 22.47 -7.38
CA LYS A 122 4.87 22.13 -6.51
C LYS A 122 4.43 20.67 -6.66
N ILE A 123 3.79 20.12 -5.64
CA ILE A 123 3.07 18.85 -5.73
C ILE A 123 1.71 19.08 -6.40
N LEU A 124 1.25 18.13 -7.20
CA LEU A 124 -0.09 18.13 -7.79
C LEU A 124 -1.02 17.13 -7.09
N LYS A 125 -0.53 15.90 -6.89
CA LYS A 125 -1.26 14.83 -6.21
C LYS A 125 -0.31 13.72 -5.78
N ALA A 126 -0.75 12.92 -4.81
CA ALA A 126 -0.06 11.71 -4.38
C ALA A 126 -1.08 10.58 -4.17
N MET A 127 -0.67 9.36 -4.51
CA MET A 127 -1.36 8.13 -4.08
C MET A 127 -0.45 7.37 -3.12
N GLY A 128 -1.04 6.62 -2.21
CA GLY A 128 -0.35 5.82 -1.21
C GLY A 128 -0.74 4.35 -1.30
N GLN A 129 0.22 3.47 -1.04
CA GLN A 129 0.02 2.03 -1.00
C GLN A 129 0.80 1.43 0.17
N ALA A 130 0.13 0.64 1.01
CA ALA A 130 0.83 -0.19 2.00
C ALA A 130 1.77 -1.16 1.28
N ALA A 131 3.01 -1.27 1.76
CA ALA A 131 4.03 -2.17 1.24
C ALA A 131 4.96 -2.60 2.39
N ARG A 132 6.28 -2.75 2.15
CA ARG A 132 7.29 -2.84 3.22
C ARG A 132 7.61 -1.45 3.81
N GLY A 133 6.57 -0.78 4.31
CA GLY A 133 6.53 0.67 4.52
C GLY A 133 5.33 1.25 3.77
N ILE A 134 5.46 2.46 3.24
CA ILE A 134 4.46 3.07 2.35
C ILE A 134 5.10 3.42 1.01
N ARG A 135 4.50 2.98 -0.09
CA ARG A 135 4.88 3.40 -1.43
C ARG A 135 3.99 4.56 -1.86
N TYR A 136 4.62 5.67 -2.22
CA TYR A 136 3.97 6.87 -2.72
C TYR A 136 4.15 7.03 -4.23
N TYR A 137 3.05 7.28 -4.93
CA TYR A 137 2.99 7.60 -6.35
C TYR A 137 2.73 9.09 -6.48
N ILE A 138 3.78 9.88 -6.66
CA ILE A 138 3.72 11.34 -6.54
C ILE A 138 3.77 11.95 -7.94
N THR A 139 2.82 12.84 -8.23
CA THR A 139 2.83 13.70 -9.41
C THR A 139 3.13 15.14 -8.98
N PHE A 140 4.17 15.75 -9.55
CA PHE A 140 4.63 17.09 -9.18
C PHE A 140 5.13 17.86 -10.41
N MET A 141 5.26 19.18 -10.28
CA MET A 141 5.87 20.06 -11.27
C MET A 141 7.30 20.38 -10.86
N ALA A 142 8.20 20.37 -11.85
CA ALA A 142 9.57 20.82 -11.71
C ALA A 142 9.98 21.64 -12.93
N LYS A 143 10.94 22.53 -12.73
CA LYS A 143 11.55 23.35 -13.76
C LYS A 143 12.76 22.61 -14.32
N ASP A 144 12.78 22.37 -15.63
CA ASP A 144 13.85 21.69 -16.35
C ASP A 144 14.92 22.71 -16.78
N LEU A 145 15.95 22.88 -15.94
CA LEU A 145 17.02 23.86 -16.20
C LEU A 145 17.90 23.45 -17.39
N GLY A 146 17.96 22.15 -17.70
CA GLY A 146 18.62 21.63 -18.90
C GLY A 146 17.89 21.99 -20.20
N ASP A 147 16.58 22.26 -20.11
CA ASP A 147 15.71 22.61 -21.24
C ASP A 147 15.15 24.04 -21.10
N GLY A 148 16.06 25.01 -20.94
CA GLY A 148 15.70 26.43 -20.94
C GLY A 148 14.87 26.90 -19.73
N GLY A 149 14.66 26.05 -18.73
CA GLY A 149 13.87 26.35 -17.55
C GLY A 149 12.36 26.17 -17.75
N GLU A 150 11.94 25.31 -18.67
CA GLU A 150 10.52 24.98 -18.85
C GLU A 150 9.94 24.23 -17.65
N ILE A 151 8.72 24.59 -17.24
CA ILE A 151 8.02 23.87 -16.16
C ILE A 151 7.28 22.69 -16.77
N LYS A 152 7.62 21.49 -16.30
CA LYS A 152 7.04 20.22 -16.76
C LYS A 152 6.46 19.44 -15.59
N THR A 153 5.59 18.48 -15.91
CA THR A 153 4.99 17.59 -14.91
C THR A 153 5.72 16.26 -14.91
N TYR A 154 6.15 15.82 -13.73
CA TYR A 154 6.87 14.59 -13.50
C TYR A 154 6.09 13.67 -12.57
N GLN A 155 6.41 12.40 -12.66
CA GLN A 155 5.86 11.32 -11.84
C GLN A 155 7.00 10.53 -11.24
N ALA A 156 6.94 10.28 -9.93
CA ALA A 156 7.93 9.47 -9.23
C ALA A 156 7.27 8.51 -8.25
N VAL A 157 7.88 7.33 -8.12
CA VAL A 157 7.55 6.38 -7.05
C VAL A 157 8.61 6.49 -5.97
N VAL A 158 8.18 6.74 -4.74
CA VAL A 158 9.06 6.80 -3.56
C VAL A 158 8.59 5.76 -2.54
N LEU A 159 9.52 4.97 -2.03
CA LEU A 159 9.29 4.06 -0.92
C LEU A 159 9.76 4.71 0.38
N ASP A 160 8.84 4.90 1.30
CA ASP A 160 9.08 5.25 2.70
C ASP A 160 9.12 3.96 3.52
N GLY A 161 10.30 3.39 3.66
CA GLY A 161 10.55 2.17 4.44
C GLY A 161 10.71 2.49 5.93
N LEU A 162 10.92 1.45 6.75
CA LEU A 162 11.08 1.62 8.20
C LEU A 162 12.29 2.48 8.59
N ASP A 163 13.40 2.34 7.87
CA ASP A 163 14.69 2.98 8.20
C ASP A 163 15.32 3.72 7.00
N TYR A 164 14.62 3.82 5.87
CA TYR A 164 15.15 4.42 4.65
C TYR A 164 14.04 4.93 3.74
N GLU A 165 14.37 5.98 2.99
CA GLU A 165 13.52 6.55 1.94
C GLU A 165 14.26 6.37 0.59
N THR A 166 13.60 5.83 -0.42
CA THR A 166 14.20 5.63 -1.76
C THR A 166 13.29 6.07 -2.88
N ALA A 167 13.85 6.74 -3.89
CA ALA A 167 13.17 6.97 -5.16
C ALA A 167 13.33 5.74 -6.07
N ASP A 168 12.24 4.98 -6.25
CA ASP A 168 12.22 3.72 -7.01
C ASP A 168 12.05 3.95 -8.52
N SER A 169 11.35 5.02 -8.90
CA SER A 169 11.17 5.40 -10.31
C SER A 169 10.96 6.90 -10.48
N PHE A 170 11.26 7.39 -11.68
CA PHE A 170 11.08 8.77 -12.08
C PHE A 170 10.76 8.82 -13.57
N ARG A 171 9.80 9.64 -13.99
CA ARG A 171 9.50 9.88 -15.40
C ARG A 171 8.88 11.25 -15.64
N LEU A 172 9.00 11.74 -16.85
CA LEU A 172 8.12 12.80 -17.34
C LEU A 172 6.69 12.24 -17.47
N LYS A 173 5.66 12.99 -17.06
CA LYS A 173 4.27 12.54 -17.21
C LYS A 173 3.95 12.37 -18.72
N PRO A 174 3.44 11.21 -19.16
CA PRO A 174 3.00 11.01 -20.54
C PRO A 174 1.89 12.00 -20.94
N PRO A 175 1.81 12.43 -22.21
CA PRO A 175 0.67 13.18 -22.74
C PRO A 175 -0.61 12.34 -22.69
N GLU A 176 -1.77 12.97 -22.48
CA GLU A 176 -3.04 12.27 -22.22
C GLU A 176 -3.66 11.61 -23.47
N ASP A 177 -3.23 11.99 -24.67
CA ASP A 177 -3.92 11.68 -25.95
C ASP A 177 -3.09 10.91 -26.99
N GLU A 178 -1.90 10.39 -26.69
CA GLU A 178 -1.14 9.59 -27.69
C GLU A 178 -1.27 8.07 -27.47
N PRO A 179 -1.74 7.31 -28.47
CA PRO A 179 -1.63 5.86 -28.48
C PRO A 179 -0.15 5.51 -28.66
N ASP A 180 0.46 4.98 -27.58
CA ASP A 180 1.77 4.33 -27.49
C ASP A 180 2.62 4.45 -28.77
N SER A 181 3.06 5.67 -29.06
CA SER A 181 4.03 5.93 -30.10
C SER A 181 5.37 5.75 -29.38
N GLY A 182 6.11 4.71 -29.76
CA GLY A 182 7.32 4.21 -29.09
C GLY A 182 8.52 5.17 -28.98
N SER A 183 8.29 6.48 -28.87
CA SER A 183 9.23 7.45 -28.34
C SER A 183 8.95 7.62 -26.85
N HIS A 184 9.48 6.69 -26.05
CA HIS A 184 9.40 6.77 -24.60
C HIS A 184 10.02 8.10 -24.13
N GLY A 185 9.15 9.06 -23.85
CA GLY A 185 9.46 10.19 -22.98
C GLY A 185 10.17 9.63 -21.76
N ARG A 186 11.42 10.05 -21.60
CA ARG A 186 12.45 9.41 -20.80
C ARG A 186 11.87 8.83 -19.48
N GLN A 187 11.74 7.51 -19.44
CA GLN A 187 11.21 6.77 -18.29
C GLN A 187 12.38 6.08 -17.60
N TRP A 188 12.54 6.34 -16.31
CA TRP A 188 13.67 5.86 -15.55
C TRP A 188 13.21 5.02 -14.37
N PHE A 189 13.49 3.72 -14.47
CA PHE A 189 13.30 2.79 -13.36
C PHE A 189 14.61 2.61 -12.62
N TRP A 190 14.60 2.94 -11.33
CA TRP A 190 15.77 2.91 -10.48
C TRP A 190 15.85 1.58 -9.73
N LYS A 191 15.76 0.44 -10.43
CA LYS A 191 15.82 -0.87 -9.74
C LYS A 191 17.25 -1.23 -9.31
N LYS A 192 17.46 -1.28 -7.99
CA LYS A 192 18.22 -2.33 -7.30
C LYS A 192 17.44 -2.70 -6.02
N ASN A 193 16.60 -3.73 -6.12
CA ASN A 193 16.06 -4.61 -5.07
C ASN A 193 14.66 -5.10 -5.50
N LEU A 194 14.65 -6.07 -6.41
CA LEU A 194 13.50 -6.96 -6.54
C LEU A 194 13.53 -7.85 -5.29
N CYS A 195 12.53 -7.72 -4.42
CA CYS A 195 12.09 -8.90 -3.69
C CYS A 195 11.43 -9.83 -4.70
N ASN A 196 11.87 -11.09 -4.62
CA ASN A 196 11.55 -12.20 -5.49
C ASN A 196 10.05 -12.38 -5.70
N ASP A 197 9.72 -12.82 -6.92
CA ASP A 197 8.67 -13.77 -7.26
C ASP A 197 7.87 -14.28 -6.07
N GLU A 198 6.67 -13.75 -5.87
CA GLU A 198 5.53 -14.48 -5.34
C GLU A 198 4.26 -13.66 -5.66
N THR A 199 3.61 -14.06 -6.74
CA THR A 199 2.16 -13.94 -6.99
C THR A 199 1.47 -12.67 -6.50
N CYS A 200 1.37 -11.70 -7.41
CA CYS A 200 0.25 -10.77 -7.44
C CYS A 200 -1.01 -11.61 -7.73
N CYS A 201 -1.76 -11.97 -6.70
CA CYS A 201 -3.11 -12.46 -6.89
C CYS A 201 -4.01 -11.26 -7.18
N ILE A 202 -4.52 -11.26 -8.41
CA ILE A 202 -5.64 -10.46 -8.90
C ILE A 202 -6.92 -10.93 -8.20
#